data_AF-A0A1F7I136-F1
#
_entry.id   AF-A0A1F7I136-F1
#
_cell.length_a   1.000
_cell.length_b   1.000
_cell.length_c   1.000
_cell.angle_alpha   90.00
_cell.angle_beta   90.00
_cell.angle_gamma   90.00
#
_symmetry.space_group_name_H-M   'P 1'
#
loop_
_entity.id
_entity.type
_entity.pdbx_description
1 polymer ?
#
loop_
_entity_poly.entity_id
_entity_poly.type
_entity_poly.pdbx_seq_one_letter_code
_entity_poly.pdbx_strand_id
1 'polypeptide(L)'
;MNRWYTTEQYLRIISKLRKKVPGVKFSTDIIVGFCGETEEEFRNTVKLVKLVGYQKAYISEYSERPMTSATKILKDDVVHKVKKQRWQMLENLINKPSPL
;
A
#
# COMPACT_ATOMS: atom_id res chain seq x y z
N MET A 1 -3.14 -9.37 5.97
CA MET A 1 -1.66 -9.46 5.88
C MET A 1 -0.94 -9.64 7.25
N ASN A 2 -1.60 -10.18 8.29
CA ASN A 2 -1.02 -10.49 9.61
C ASN A 2 -0.01 -9.46 10.18
N ARG A 3 -0.34 -8.16 10.12
CA ARG A 3 0.46 -7.09 10.71
C ARG A 3 -0.02 -6.83 12.13
N TRP A 4 0.90 -6.79 13.09
CA TRP A 4 0.57 -6.56 14.52
C TRP A 4 0.54 -5.08 14.91
N TYR A 5 0.30 -4.20 13.94
CA TYR A 5 0.21 -2.77 14.17
C TYR A 5 -0.90 -2.16 13.34
N THR A 6 -1.44 -1.04 13.82
CA THR A 6 -2.48 -0.27 13.14
C THR A 6 -1.89 0.85 12.28
N THR A 7 -2.72 1.41 11.40
CA THR A 7 -2.38 2.59 10.60
C THR A 7 -1.99 3.78 11.47
N GLU A 8 -2.67 3.99 12.61
CA GLU A 8 -2.39 5.08 13.54
C GLU A 8 -1.02 4.91 14.20
N GLN A 9 -0.67 3.67 14.60
CA GLN A 9 0.65 3.36 15.15
C GLN A 9 1.76 3.61 14.12
N TYR A 10 1.53 3.21 12.87
CA TYR A 10 2.45 3.48 11.77
C TYR A 10 2.63 4.99 11.53
N LEU A 11 1.55 5.76 11.46
CA LEU A 11 1.60 7.22 11.27
C LEU A 11 2.29 7.94 12.43
N ARG A 12 2.16 7.46 13.68
CA ARG A 12 2.91 7.98 14.83
C ARG A 12 4.42 7.81 14.63
N ILE A 13 4.88 6.69 14.05
CA ILE A 13 6.30 6.47 13.75
C ILE A 13 6.77 7.45 12.66
N ILE A 14 6.00 7.58 11.58
CA ILE A 14 6.30 8.54 10.49
C ILE A 14 6.42 9.97 11.04
N SER A 15 5.48 10.40 11.89
CA SER A 15 5.52 11.73 12.51
C SER A 15 6.76 11.94 13.38
N LYS A 16 7.12 10.94 14.21
CA LYS A 16 8.33 10.99 15.04
C LYS A 16 9.60 11.11 14.19
N LEU A 17 9.70 10.37 13.09
CA LEU A 17 10.84 10.42 12.18
C LEU A 17 10.97 11.77 11.50
N ARG A 18 9.85 12.33 10.98
CA ARG A 18 9.83 13.68 10.38
C ARG A 18 10.29 14.77 11.34
N LYS A 19 9.92 14.68 12.62
CA LYS A 19 10.36 15.64 13.66
C LYS A 19 11.84 15.53 13.98
N LYS A 20 12.40 14.31 13.98
CA LYS A 20 13.81 14.06 14.32
C LYS A 20 14.77 14.30 13.16
N VAL A 21 14.32 14.07 11.93
CA VAL A 21 15.15 14.18 10.73
C VAL A 21 14.42 15.07 9.72
N PRO A 22 14.64 16.40 9.77
CA PRO A 22 14.09 17.32 8.79
C PRO A 22 14.46 16.90 7.36
N GLY A 23 13.48 16.88 6.46
CA GLY A 23 13.68 16.49 5.06
C GLY A 23 13.79 14.97 4.81
N VAL A 24 13.53 14.12 5.81
CA VAL A 24 13.48 12.66 5.62
C VAL A 24 12.48 12.27 4.54
N LYS A 25 12.89 11.35 3.68
CA LYS A 25 12.11 10.81 2.57
C LYS A 25 11.80 9.35 2.84
N PHE A 26 10.59 8.92 2.51
CA PHE A 26 10.13 7.55 2.76
C PHE A 26 9.89 6.84 1.43
N SER A 27 10.27 5.58 1.37
CA SER A 27 9.82 4.63 0.35
C SER A 27 9.11 3.45 1.00
N THR A 28 8.32 2.71 0.21
CA THR A 28 7.60 1.53 0.70
C THR A 28 7.27 0.55 -0.42
N ASP A 29 6.99 -0.69 -0.06
CA ASP A 29 6.38 -1.68 -0.93
C ASP A 29 4.87 -1.76 -0.61
N ILE A 30 4.03 -1.86 -1.63
CA ILE A 30 2.56 -1.99 -1.49
C ILE A 30 2.08 -3.13 -2.37
N ILE A 31 1.27 -4.02 -1.82
CA ILE A 31 0.57 -5.05 -2.58
C ILE A 31 -0.88 -4.61 -2.71
N VAL A 32 -1.38 -4.50 -3.94
CA VAL A 32 -2.80 -4.21 -4.22
C VAL A 32 -3.54 -5.49 -4.63
N GLY A 33 -4.83 -5.54 -4.33
CA GLY A 33 -5.68 -6.66 -4.67
C GLY A 33 -5.39 -7.93 -3.89
N PHE A 34 -4.91 -7.80 -2.65
CA PHE A 34 -4.80 -8.95 -1.76
C PHE A 34 -6.16 -9.65 -1.59
N CYS A 35 -6.17 -10.95 -1.31
CA CYS A 35 -7.39 -11.72 -1.09
C CYS A 35 -8.37 -11.00 -0.15
N GLY A 36 -9.60 -10.79 -0.61
CA GLY A 36 -10.68 -10.11 0.11
C GLY A 36 -10.62 -8.58 0.09
N GLU A 37 -9.65 -7.94 -0.58
CA GLU A 37 -9.48 -6.48 -0.53
C GLU A 37 -10.69 -5.74 -1.15
N THR A 38 -11.43 -5.07 -0.28
CA THR A 38 -12.59 -4.26 -0.64
C THR A 38 -12.20 -2.90 -1.22
N GLU A 39 -13.15 -2.23 -1.87
CA GLU A 39 -12.96 -0.86 -2.36
C GLU A 39 -12.69 0.13 -1.22
N GLU A 40 -13.32 -0.05 -0.06
CA GLU A 40 -13.09 0.81 1.11
C GLU A 40 -11.67 0.65 1.66
N GLU A 41 -11.18 -0.58 1.79
CA GLU A 41 -9.81 -0.86 2.24
C GLU A 41 -8.78 -0.28 1.27
N PHE A 42 -9.00 -0.41 -0.04
CA PHE A 42 -8.13 0.22 -1.03
C PHE A 42 -8.15 1.76 -0.91
N ARG A 43 -9.32 2.38 -0.70
CA ARG A 43 -9.41 3.83 -0.46
C ARG A 43 -8.68 4.24 0.83
N ASN A 44 -8.67 3.40 1.85
CA ASN A 44 -7.90 3.66 3.06
C ASN A 44 -6.38 3.60 2.79
N THR A 45 -5.91 2.68 1.94
CA THR A 45 -4.53 2.67 1.44
C THR A 45 -4.19 3.96 0.70
N VAL A 46 -5.08 4.45 -0.17
CA VAL A 46 -4.90 5.71 -0.90
C VAL A 46 -4.79 6.91 0.06
N LYS A 47 -5.65 6.98 1.07
CA LYS A 47 -5.58 8.02 2.12
C LYS A 47 -4.24 7.96 2.85
N LEU A 48 -3.80 6.76 3.26
CA LEU A 48 -2.53 6.57 3.94
C LEU A 48 -1.35 7.05 3.09
N VAL A 49 -1.32 6.66 1.82
CA VAL A 49 -0.29 7.08 0.87
C VAL A 49 -0.20 8.60 0.78
N LYS A 50 -1.34 9.30 0.68
CA LYS A 50 -1.39 10.77 0.66
C LYS A 50 -0.89 11.39 1.97
N LEU A 51 -1.27 10.82 3.11
CA LEU A 51 -0.84 11.31 4.43
C LEU A 51 0.67 11.15 4.64
N VAL A 52 1.24 10.03 4.19
CA VAL A 52 2.66 9.74 4.38
C VAL A 52 3.51 10.46 3.34
N GLY A 53 3.01 10.69 2.12
CA GLY A 53 3.74 11.40 1.07
C GLY A 53 5.04 10.70 0.70
N TYR A 54 4.98 9.41 0.37
CA TYR A 54 6.14 8.64 -0.05
C TYR A 54 6.80 9.26 -1.28
N GLN A 55 8.14 9.27 -1.31
CA GLN A 55 8.90 9.69 -2.49
C GLN A 55 8.86 8.63 -3.59
N LYS A 56 8.78 7.36 -3.22
CA LYS A 56 8.78 6.23 -4.13
C LYS A 56 8.03 5.07 -3.50
N ALA A 57 7.27 4.32 -4.28
CA ALA A 57 6.77 3.02 -3.86
C ALA A 57 7.01 1.95 -4.92
N TYR A 58 7.19 0.71 -4.49
CA TYR A 58 7.13 -0.46 -5.35
C TYR A 58 5.76 -1.10 -5.19
N ILE A 59 4.93 -0.96 -6.22
CA ILE A 59 3.54 -1.43 -6.17
C ILE A 59 3.45 -2.73 -6.95
N SER A 60 2.99 -3.78 -6.30
CA SER A 60 2.80 -5.10 -6.88
C SER A 60 1.32 -5.48 -6.86
N GLU A 61 0.84 -6.10 -7.93
CA GLU A 61 -0.45 -6.78 -7.91
C GLU A 61 -0.31 -8.11 -7.15
N TYR A 62 -1.27 -8.43 -6.27
CA TYR A 62 -1.25 -9.71 -5.57
C TYR A 62 -1.32 -10.86 -6.57
N SER A 63 -0.37 -11.77 -6.43
CA SER A 63 -0.35 -13.07 -7.09
C SER A 63 -0.15 -14.15 -6.02
N GLU A 64 -0.88 -15.25 -6.16
CA GLU A 64 -0.71 -16.40 -5.30
C GLU A 64 0.73 -16.93 -5.42
N ARG A 65 1.33 -17.24 -4.27
CA ARG A 65 2.62 -17.90 -4.21
C ARG A 65 2.48 -19.22 -3.45
N PRO A 66 2.95 -20.35 -4.03
CA PRO A 66 2.90 -21.64 -3.35
C PRO A 66 3.47 -21.56 -1.93
N MET A 67 2.90 -22.36 -1.03
CA MET A 67 3.33 -22.51 0.36
C MET A 67 3.13 -21.31 1.31
N THR A 68 2.55 -20.20 0.86
CA THR A 68 2.22 -19.07 1.75
C THR A 68 0.99 -19.35 2.63
N SER A 69 0.89 -18.72 3.79
CA SER A 69 -0.33 -18.83 4.62
C SER A 69 -1.57 -18.32 3.88
N ALA A 70 -1.42 -17.29 3.04
CA ALA A 70 -2.51 -16.73 2.25
C ALA A 70 -3.10 -17.78 1.30
N THR A 71 -2.28 -18.51 0.55
CA THR A 71 -2.77 -19.54 -0.38
C THR A 71 -3.39 -20.76 0.29
N LYS A 72 -3.17 -20.95 1.60
CA LYS A 72 -3.76 -22.06 2.37
C LYS A 72 -5.14 -21.74 2.93
N ILE A 73 -5.43 -20.47 3.23
CA ILE A 73 -6.59 -20.07 4.03
C ILE A 73 -7.48 -19.02 3.36
N LEU A 74 -6.98 -18.34 2.31
CA LEU A 74 -7.69 -17.28 1.60
C LEU A 74 -7.87 -17.67 0.14
N LYS A 75 -8.99 -17.25 -0.43
CA LYS A 75 -9.26 -17.35 -1.87
C LYS A 75 -8.86 -16.04 -2.54
N ASP A 76 -8.11 -16.10 -3.64
CA ASP A 76 -7.91 -14.93 -4.50
C ASP A 76 -9.21 -14.61 -5.27
N ASP A 77 -9.96 -13.64 -4.76
CA ASP A 77 -11.28 -13.23 -5.23
C ASP A 77 -11.29 -11.83 -5.88
N VAL A 78 -10.17 -11.13 -5.86
CA VAL A 78 -10.02 -9.84 -6.54
C VAL A 78 -9.66 -10.09 -8.00
N VAL A 79 -10.53 -9.69 -8.93
CA VAL A 79 -10.27 -9.88 -10.36
C VAL A 79 -9.07 -9.04 -10.81
N HIS A 80 -8.26 -9.60 -11.71
CA HIS A 80 -7.03 -8.95 -12.23
C HIS A 80 -7.28 -7.52 -12.75
N LYS A 81 -8.42 -7.26 -13.38
CA LYS A 81 -8.78 -5.90 -13.84
C LYS A 81 -8.79 -4.88 -12.70
N VAL A 82 -9.31 -5.25 -11.52
CA VAL A 82 -9.33 -4.39 -10.33
C VAL A 82 -7.92 -4.22 -9.77
N LYS A 83 -7.12 -5.30 -9.70
CA LYS A 83 -5.71 -5.23 -9.27
C LYS A 83 -4.91 -4.23 -10.12
N LYS A 84 -5.04 -4.33 -11.44
CA LYS A 84 -4.38 -3.44 -12.40
C LYS A 84 -4.84 -1.98 -12.28
N GLN A 85 -6.13 -1.73 -12.09
CA GLN A 85 -6.66 -0.38 -11.86
C GLN A 85 -6.07 0.24 -10.58
N ARG A 86 -6.06 -0.52 -9.49
CA ARG A 86 -5.50 -0.11 -8.19
C ARG A 86 -4.00 0.16 -8.29
N TRP A 87 -3.26 -0.72 -8.97
CA TRP A 87 -1.84 -0.55 -9.25
C TRP A 87 -1.57 0.75 -10.00
N GLN A 88 -2.27 0.98 -11.11
CA GLN A 88 -2.07 2.17 -11.94
C GLN A 88 -2.39 3.46 -11.18
N MET A 89 -3.43 3.42 -10.34
CA MET A 89 -3.80 4.57 -9.50
C MET A 89 -2.70 4.92 -8.50
N LEU A 90 -2.15 3.94 -7.77
CA LEU A 90 -1.07 4.21 -6.83
C LEU A 90 0.24 4.58 -7.54
N GLU A 91 0.52 4.00 -8.71
CA GLU A 91 1.72 4.32 -9.52
C GLU A 91 1.67 5.79 -9.95
N ASN A 92 0.53 6.25 -10.45
CA ASN A 92 0.34 7.66 -10.81
C ASN A 92 0.40 8.59 -9.59
N LEU A 93 -0.19 8.18 -8.47
CA LEU A 93 -0.24 8.99 -7.26
C LEU A 93 1.14 9.18 -6.60
N ILE A 94 1.99 8.15 -6.59
CA ILE A 94 3.26 8.15 -5.84
C ILE A 94 4.46 8.40 -6.74
N ASN A 95 4.53 7.69 -7.86
CA ASN A 95 5.76 7.58 -8.65
C ASN A 95 5.79 8.53 -9.85
N LYS A 96 4.63 9.05 -10.27
CA LYS A 96 4.48 10.02 -11.35
C LYS A 96 3.65 11.23 -10.90
N PRO A 97 3.99 11.88 -9.77
CA PRO A 97 3.28 13.09 -9.40
C PRO A 97 3.42 14.09 -10.54
N SER A 98 2.29 14.57 -11.07
CA SER A 98 2.30 15.64 -12.08
C SER A 98 3.16 16.80 -11.56
N PRO A 99 4.03 17.38 -12.40
CA PRO A 99 4.72 18.60 -12.02
C PRO A 99 3.68 19.66 -11.65
N LEU A 100 3.88 20.30 -10.50
CA LEU A 100 3.14 21.49 -10.09
C LEU A 100 3.30 22.60 -11.12
#